data_AF-A0AAX3WQQ1-F1
#
_entry.id   AF-A0AAX3WQQ1-F1
#
_cell.length_a   1.000
_cell.length_b   1.000
_cell.length_c   1.000
_cell.angle_alpha   90.00
_cell.angle_beta   90.00
_cell.angle_gamma   90.00
#
_symmetry.space_group_name_H-M   'P 1'
#
loop_
_entity.id
_entity.type
_entity.pdbx_description
1 polymer ?
#
loop_
_entity_poly.entity_id
_entity_poly.type
_entity_poly.pdbx_seq_one_letter_code
_entity_poly.pdbx_strand_id
1 'polypeptide(L)'
;MKQRLSLLIMLLALLLIVVPVSAQQVSTAEAYQTTGQFIVNKAPNPSFGDEWFIIALARGEYNVSKDYYDKYYDNVVKHVQSVKGELHKRKYTEYSRLIIALTAIGKDPTNVGGYNIVEKLSDFDNVVWQGPNGAYFALISLDTWGFELPKTATTTREKLIQHILAKQLPDGGWNLTGAKADPDMTAMAIQALSTYKDRADVKASINKALDTLENLQGANGSYQSWGTTNLESVAQIITALASLNIDAKKDQRFNKLFESFFTFYNAKDGGFKHVLTESVANGMATEQASYTLVAYNRLLAGKTKLYDTSDKKPNNNPSTPAQPNQPTVSPAKVSFKDTQSHWAKADIEAAVAKGLLKGYEDNTFKPNNNLTRVQAVSILVRALHLTSSGNAPFTDIDSYKEETKQEIAAAYDANILVEKSNKFSPSSSISREELAVMLANAFTHKTGKPYIPKNIAPLNDIAKLTMNSQQAITFLYDFDIAQGSNGLFNPTNFITRAHAAKMYVNFLKVIEE
;
A
#
# COMPACT_ATOMS: atom_id res chain seq x y z
N MET A 1 -2.48 55.61 -66.70
CA MET A 1 -2.66 54.25 -67.26
C MET A 1 -2.02 53.22 -66.32
N LYS A 2 -2.84 52.30 -65.80
CA LYS A 2 -2.55 50.92 -65.35
C LYS A 2 -1.57 50.73 -64.18
N GLN A 3 -2.05 50.63 -62.93
CA GLN A 3 -2.65 49.45 -62.26
C GLN A 3 -1.64 48.35 -61.86
N ARG A 4 -1.35 48.28 -60.56
CA ARG A 4 -1.49 47.11 -59.65
C ARG A 4 -1.03 47.56 -58.24
N LEU A 5 -1.95 47.91 -57.34
CA LEU A 5 -2.48 47.06 -56.24
C LEU A 5 -1.36 46.66 -55.24
N SER A 6 -1.38 46.95 -53.93
CA SER A 6 -2.46 47.40 -53.05
C SER A 6 -1.92 47.90 -51.71
N LEU A 7 -2.59 48.92 -51.17
CA LEU A 7 -2.74 49.36 -49.78
C LEU A 7 -1.87 48.70 -48.69
N LEU A 8 -0.95 49.52 -48.17
CA LEU A 8 -0.36 49.41 -46.84
C LEU A 8 -1.10 50.42 -45.92
N ILE A 9 -1.36 50.01 -44.68
CA ILE A 9 -1.65 50.87 -43.50
C ILE A 9 -3.11 51.34 -43.34
N MET A 10 -3.93 50.53 -42.65
CA MET A 10 -4.62 50.87 -41.39
C MET A 10 -5.65 49.78 -41.08
N LEU A 11 -5.31 48.82 -40.22
CA LEU A 11 -6.32 48.18 -39.39
C LEU A 11 -5.71 47.71 -38.07
N LEU A 12 -6.37 48.18 -37.01
CA LEU A 12 -6.24 47.91 -35.59
C LEU A 12 -5.34 46.74 -35.19
N ALA A 13 -4.42 47.06 -34.28
CA ALA A 13 -3.85 46.13 -33.33
C ALA A 13 -4.97 45.44 -32.50
N LEU A 14 -5.38 44.26 -32.94
CA LEU A 14 -5.71 43.18 -32.02
C LEU A 14 -4.46 42.32 -31.91
N LEU A 15 -3.61 42.65 -30.93
CA LEU A 15 -2.70 41.67 -30.35
C LEU A 15 -3.57 40.55 -29.77
N LEU A 16 -3.86 39.52 -30.57
CA LEU A 16 -4.08 38.19 -30.04
C LEU A 16 -2.76 37.81 -29.37
N ILE A 17 -2.64 38.17 -28.08
CA ILE A 17 -1.77 37.44 -27.18
C ILE A 17 -2.35 36.04 -27.18
N VAL A 18 -1.83 35.18 -28.05
CA VAL A 18 -1.90 33.75 -27.84
C VAL A 18 -1.08 33.54 -26.58
N VAL A 19 -1.72 33.70 -25.43
CA VAL A 19 -1.20 33.13 -24.20
C VAL A 19 -1.09 31.65 -24.55
N PRO A 20 0.12 31.05 -24.58
CA PRO A 20 0.19 29.61 -24.69
C PRO A 20 -0.72 29.10 -23.58
N VAL A 21 -1.78 28.39 -23.93
CA VAL A 21 -2.54 27.61 -22.95
C VAL A 21 -1.49 26.69 -22.37
N SER A 22 -0.99 27.03 -21.18
CA SER A 22 -0.11 26.18 -20.42
C SER A 22 -0.88 24.88 -20.30
N ALA A 23 -0.36 23.81 -20.93
CA ALA A 23 -0.91 22.49 -20.73
C ALA A 23 -0.88 22.25 -19.22
N GLN A 24 -2.05 22.21 -18.60
CA GLN A 24 -2.16 22.09 -17.16
C GLN A 24 -1.39 20.84 -16.75
N GLN A 25 -0.33 21.01 -15.95
CA GLN A 25 0.52 19.92 -15.52
C GLN A 25 -0.32 18.99 -14.65
N VAL A 26 -0.59 17.79 -15.15
CA VAL A 26 -1.44 16.81 -14.48
C VAL A 26 -0.76 16.35 -13.20
N SER A 27 -1.48 16.41 -12.09
CA SER A 27 -0.93 15.99 -10.80
C SER A 27 -0.84 14.46 -10.71
N THR A 28 0.04 13.93 -9.86
CA THR A 28 0.10 12.49 -9.58
C THR A 28 -1.21 11.92 -9.06
N ALA A 29 -1.98 12.71 -8.30
CA ALA A 29 -3.28 12.30 -7.78
C ALA A 29 -4.35 12.25 -8.88
N GLU A 30 -4.34 13.22 -9.79
CA GLU A 30 -5.26 13.27 -10.92
C GLU A 30 -4.99 12.12 -11.90
N ALA A 31 -3.73 11.97 -12.35
CA ALA A 31 -3.34 10.88 -13.24
C ALA A 31 -3.63 9.51 -12.62
N TYR A 32 -3.42 9.36 -11.31
CA TYR A 32 -3.78 8.11 -10.63
C TYR A 32 -5.24 7.76 -10.83
N GLN A 33 -6.16 8.70 -10.57
CA GLN A 33 -7.60 8.47 -10.69
C GLN A 33 -8.02 8.21 -12.15
N THR A 34 -7.58 9.06 -13.09
CA THR A 34 -7.98 8.97 -14.50
C THR A 34 -7.42 7.73 -15.18
N THR A 35 -6.15 7.38 -14.93
CA THR A 35 -5.55 6.17 -15.47
C THR A 35 -6.18 4.92 -14.87
N GLY A 36 -6.56 4.94 -13.58
CA GLY A 36 -7.36 3.89 -12.95
C GLY A 36 -8.68 3.64 -13.68
N GLN A 37 -9.41 4.71 -14.01
CA GLN A 37 -10.65 4.58 -14.78
C GLN A 37 -10.42 4.06 -16.20
N PHE A 38 -9.32 4.48 -16.86
CA PHE A 38 -8.93 3.98 -18.17
C PHE A 38 -8.74 2.46 -18.18
N ILE A 39 -8.02 1.92 -17.19
CA ILE A 39 -7.74 0.47 -17.14
C ILE A 39 -8.98 -0.36 -16.83
N VAL A 40 -9.91 0.13 -15.99
CA VAL A 40 -11.22 -0.52 -15.79
C VAL A 40 -11.99 -0.64 -17.11
N ASN A 41 -11.98 0.42 -17.91
CA ASN A 41 -12.69 0.46 -19.18
C ASN A 41 -12.04 -0.42 -20.27
N LYS A 42 -10.73 -0.67 -20.19
CA LYS A 42 -10.00 -1.52 -21.14
C LYS A 42 -10.25 -3.01 -20.92
N ALA A 43 -10.42 -3.43 -19.67
CA ALA A 43 -10.66 -4.82 -19.31
C ALA A 43 -11.99 -4.99 -18.55
N PRO A 44 -13.17 -4.74 -19.16
CA PRO A 44 -14.47 -4.90 -18.50
C PRO A 44 -14.83 -6.36 -18.23
N ASN A 45 -14.14 -7.30 -18.88
CA ASN A 45 -14.28 -8.74 -18.72
C ASN A 45 -12.90 -9.35 -18.48
N PRO A 46 -12.29 -9.13 -17.31
CA PRO A 46 -10.90 -9.53 -17.07
C PRO A 46 -10.72 -11.05 -17.13
N SER A 47 -9.58 -11.49 -17.66
CA SER A 47 -9.24 -12.90 -17.88
C SER A 47 -7.73 -13.14 -17.78
N PHE A 48 -7.30 -14.41 -17.87
CA PHE A 48 -5.87 -14.73 -17.92
C PHE A 48 -5.18 -13.96 -19.05
N GLY A 49 -4.10 -13.24 -18.72
CA GLY A 49 -3.43 -12.28 -19.61
C GLY A 49 -3.54 -10.82 -19.13
N ASP A 50 -4.57 -10.49 -18.35
CA ASP A 50 -4.84 -9.13 -17.85
C ASP A 50 -4.13 -8.83 -16.50
N GLU A 51 -3.21 -9.69 -16.07
CA GLU A 51 -2.66 -9.67 -14.71
C GLU A 51 -2.08 -8.32 -14.29
N TRP A 52 -1.40 -7.58 -15.17
CA TRP A 52 -0.83 -6.28 -14.82
C TRP A 52 -1.91 -5.23 -14.52
N PHE A 53 -3.02 -5.25 -15.25
CA PHE A 53 -4.20 -4.45 -14.92
C PHE A 53 -4.78 -4.88 -13.57
N ILE A 54 -4.91 -6.19 -13.32
CA ILE A 54 -5.43 -6.71 -12.05
C ILE A 54 -4.56 -6.28 -10.88
N ILE A 55 -3.23 -6.35 -11.02
CA ILE A 55 -2.29 -5.89 -9.99
C ILE A 55 -2.47 -4.39 -9.75
N ALA A 56 -2.48 -3.56 -10.80
CA ALA A 56 -2.69 -2.12 -10.65
C ALA A 56 -4.04 -1.80 -9.97
N LEU A 57 -5.12 -2.44 -10.42
CA LEU A 57 -6.47 -2.25 -9.88
C LEU A 57 -6.57 -2.65 -8.40
N ALA A 58 -6.13 -3.85 -8.07
CA ALA A 58 -6.25 -4.41 -6.73
C ALA A 58 -5.36 -3.70 -5.71
N ARG A 59 -4.13 -3.34 -6.12
CA ARG A 59 -3.16 -2.66 -5.26
C ARG A 59 -3.43 -1.16 -5.17
N GLY A 60 -4.04 -0.57 -6.20
CA GLY A 60 -4.52 0.81 -6.20
C GLY A 60 -5.85 1.01 -5.48
N GLU A 61 -6.54 -0.07 -5.10
CA GLU A 61 -7.86 0.02 -4.45
C GLU A 61 -8.84 0.87 -5.28
N TYR A 62 -8.72 0.78 -6.61
CA TYR A 62 -9.59 1.47 -7.53
C TYR A 62 -11.00 0.90 -7.45
N ASN A 63 -11.99 1.77 -7.66
CA ASN A 63 -13.38 1.36 -7.65
C ASN A 63 -13.69 0.51 -8.89
N VAL A 64 -14.00 -0.76 -8.67
CA VAL A 64 -14.43 -1.72 -9.69
C VAL A 64 -15.80 -2.29 -9.30
N SER A 65 -16.49 -2.97 -10.22
CA SER A 65 -17.73 -3.65 -9.87
C SER A 65 -17.48 -4.69 -8.77
N LYS A 66 -18.48 -4.92 -7.90
CA LYS A 66 -18.37 -5.82 -6.74
C LYS A 66 -17.88 -7.23 -7.12
N ASP A 67 -18.25 -7.69 -8.31
CA ASP A 67 -17.95 -9.01 -8.88
C ASP A 67 -16.70 -9.03 -9.77
N TYR A 68 -16.00 -7.89 -9.96
CA TYR A 68 -14.93 -7.76 -10.95
C TYR A 68 -13.78 -8.78 -10.74
N TYR A 69 -13.26 -8.86 -9.52
CA TYR A 69 -12.16 -9.78 -9.20
C TYR A 69 -12.61 -11.24 -9.11
N ASP A 70 -13.85 -11.49 -8.69
CA ASP A 70 -14.42 -12.85 -8.71
C ASP A 70 -14.58 -13.34 -10.15
N LYS A 71 -15.04 -12.48 -11.06
CA LYS A 71 -15.13 -12.78 -12.49
C LYS A 71 -13.76 -13.05 -13.13
N TYR A 72 -12.75 -12.24 -12.80
CA TYR A 72 -11.37 -12.53 -13.20
C TYR A 72 -10.93 -13.90 -12.70
N TYR A 73 -11.12 -14.19 -11.41
CA TYR A 73 -10.73 -15.46 -10.81
C TYR A 73 -11.44 -16.66 -11.47
N ASP A 74 -12.75 -16.57 -11.73
CA ASP A 74 -13.50 -17.61 -12.42
C ASP A 74 -13.00 -17.87 -13.84
N ASN A 75 -12.63 -16.81 -14.57
CA ASN A 75 -12.06 -16.92 -15.91
C ASN A 75 -10.65 -17.54 -15.86
N VAL A 76 -9.83 -17.19 -14.86
CA VAL A 76 -8.54 -17.82 -14.60
C VAL A 76 -8.72 -19.31 -14.30
N VAL A 77 -9.65 -19.68 -13.42
CA VAL A 77 -9.92 -21.09 -13.07
C VAL A 77 -10.27 -21.90 -14.32
N LYS A 78 -11.15 -21.39 -15.19
CA LYS A 78 -11.49 -22.03 -16.47
C LYS A 78 -10.26 -22.19 -17.36
N HIS A 79 -9.44 -21.16 -17.49
CA HIS A 79 -8.21 -21.20 -18.28
C HIS A 79 -7.23 -22.25 -17.74
N VAL A 80 -6.90 -22.20 -16.44
CA VAL A 80 -5.99 -23.14 -15.77
C VAL A 80 -6.45 -24.58 -15.98
N GLN A 81 -7.75 -24.86 -15.82
CA GLN A 81 -8.31 -26.20 -16.05
C GLN A 81 -8.17 -26.65 -17.50
N SER A 82 -8.45 -25.75 -18.47
CA SER A 82 -8.34 -26.05 -19.91
C SER A 82 -6.91 -26.45 -20.33
N VAL A 83 -5.90 -25.88 -19.67
CA VAL A 83 -4.48 -26.16 -19.93
C VAL A 83 -3.87 -27.13 -18.91
N LYS A 84 -4.70 -27.75 -18.06
CA LYS A 84 -4.30 -28.70 -17.02
C LYS A 84 -3.17 -28.18 -16.11
N GLY A 85 -3.24 -26.90 -15.76
CA GLY A 85 -2.24 -26.23 -14.93
C GLY A 85 -0.90 -25.93 -15.62
N GLU A 86 -0.72 -26.24 -16.91
CA GLU A 86 0.48 -25.91 -17.69
C GLU A 86 0.24 -24.62 -18.49
N LEU A 87 0.40 -23.46 -17.83
CA LEU A 87 0.16 -22.15 -18.46
C LEU A 87 1.08 -21.92 -19.66
N HIS A 88 2.33 -22.38 -19.57
CA HIS A 88 3.28 -22.32 -20.66
C HIS A 88 4.46 -23.29 -20.46
N LYS A 89 5.02 -23.79 -21.57
CA LYS A 89 6.19 -24.70 -21.59
C LYS A 89 7.52 -24.06 -21.20
N ARG A 90 7.75 -22.82 -21.63
CA ARG A 90 9.00 -22.06 -21.43
C ARG A 90 8.85 -20.68 -20.78
N LYS A 91 7.65 -20.10 -20.74
CA LYS A 91 7.43 -18.76 -20.20
C LYS A 91 7.04 -18.83 -18.74
N TYR A 92 8.02 -19.09 -17.87
CA TYR A 92 7.71 -19.29 -16.44
C TYR A 92 7.25 -18.00 -15.75
N THR A 93 7.51 -16.84 -16.38
CA THR A 93 6.93 -15.55 -15.98
C THR A 93 5.40 -15.54 -16.01
N GLU A 94 4.74 -16.39 -16.81
CA GLU A 94 3.27 -16.50 -16.80
C GLU A 94 2.75 -17.03 -15.45
N TYR A 95 3.43 -18.01 -14.85
CA TYR A 95 3.08 -18.51 -13.51
C TYR A 95 3.35 -17.43 -12.45
N SER A 96 4.51 -16.78 -12.51
CA SER A 96 4.84 -15.71 -11.56
C SER A 96 3.88 -14.53 -11.64
N ARG A 97 3.51 -14.09 -12.85
CA ARG A 97 2.56 -13.00 -13.08
C ARG A 97 1.19 -13.36 -12.53
N LEU A 98 0.71 -14.59 -12.77
CA LEU A 98 -0.55 -15.07 -12.23
C LEU A 98 -0.54 -15.15 -10.70
N ILE A 99 0.55 -15.65 -10.10
CA ILE A 99 0.70 -15.69 -8.63
C ILE A 99 0.57 -14.28 -8.05
N ILE A 100 1.28 -13.29 -8.60
CA ILE A 100 1.24 -11.90 -8.11
C ILE A 100 -0.17 -11.30 -8.24
N ALA A 101 -0.87 -11.55 -9.34
CA ALA A 101 -2.24 -11.07 -9.54
C ALA A 101 -3.22 -11.71 -8.56
N LEU A 102 -3.17 -13.03 -8.39
CA LEU A 102 -4.03 -13.77 -7.46
C LEU A 102 -3.83 -13.32 -6.02
N THR A 103 -2.57 -13.17 -5.60
CA THR A 103 -2.26 -12.72 -4.24
C THR A 103 -2.68 -11.26 -4.02
N ALA A 104 -2.61 -10.40 -5.04
CA ALA A 104 -3.09 -9.02 -4.97
C ALA A 104 -4.62 -8.93 -4.75
N ILE A 105 -5.39 -9.88 -5.27
CA ILE A 105 -6.86 -9.94 -5.09
C ILE A 105 -7.30 -10.85 -3.93
N GLY A 106 -6.37 -11.37 -3.14
CA GLY A 106 -6.69 -12.21 -1.99
C GLY A 106 -7.06 -13.66 -2.31
N LYS A 107 -6.74 -14.16 -3.51
CA LYS A 107 -6.99 -15.55 -3.92
C LYS A 107 -5.72 -16.39 -3.81
N ASP A 108 -5.88 -17.63 -3.35
CA ASP A 108 -4.76 -18.54 -3.09
C ASP A 108 -4.26 -19.23 -4.37
N PRO A 109 -3.01 -18.95 -4.81
CA PRO A 109 -2.45 -19.57 -6.01
C PRO A 109 -2.02 -21.04 -5.82
N THR A 110 -2.08 -21.57 -4.59
CA THR A 110 -1.76 -22.99 -4.32
C THR A 110 -2.89 -23.94 -4.69
N ASN A 111 -4.10 -23.43 -4.93
CA ASN A 111 -5.22 -24.20 -5.44
C ASN A 111 -6.11 -23.37 -6.37
N VAL A 112 -5.76 -23.37 -7.66
CA VAL A 112 -6.52 -22.71 -8.73
C VAL A 112 -7.18 -23.78 -9.58
N GLY A 113 -8.48 -24.02 -9.34
CA GLY A 113 -9.23 -25.03 -10.08
C GLY A 113 -8.71 -26.47 -9.93
N GLY A 114 -8.05 -26.78 -8.80
CA GLY A 114 -7.41 -28.07 -8.53
C GLY A 114 -5.91 -28.14 -8.85
N TYR A 115 -5.28 -27.04 -9.27
CA TYR A 115 -3.86 -26.99 -9.63
C TYR A 115 -3.07 -26.04 -8.73
N ASN A 116 -1.89 -26.48 -8.27
CA ASN A 116 -0.96 -25.63 -7.54
C ASN A 116 -0.06 -24.86 -8.53
N ILE A 117 -0.29 -23.54 -8.65
CA ILE A 117 0.46 -22.68 -9.57
C ILE A 117 1.84 -22.33 -8.99
N VAL A 118 1.95 -22.21 -7.66
CA VAL A 118 3.21 -21.91 -6.97
C VAL A 118 4.24 -23.02 -7.19
N GLU A 119 3.81 -24.28 -7.08
CA GLU A 119 4.68 -25.45 -7.29
C GLU A 119 5.30 -25.50 -8.69
N LYS A 120 4.72 -24.83 -9.69
CA LYS A 120 5.31 -24.73 -11.04
C LYS A 120 6.65 -24.01 -11.03
N LEU A 121 6.96 -23.22 -9.99
CA LEU A 121 8.26 -22.57 -9.84
C LEU A 121 9.33 -23.46 -9.19
N SER A 122 9.06 -24.76 -8.99
CA SER A 122 9.98 -25.69 -8.30
C SER A 122 11.26 -26.02 -9.07
N ASP A 123 11.22 -25.95 -10.40
CA ASP A 123 12.37 -26.28 -11.25
C ASP A 123 13.13 -25.01 -11.64
N PHE A 124 14.36 -24.89 -11.16
CA PHE A 124 15.17 -23.68 -11.34
C PHE A 124 15.54 -23.42 -12.79
N ASP A 125 15.90 -24.46 -13.55
CA ASP A 125 16.38 -24.32 -14.92
C ASP A 125 15.24 -23.86 -15.84
N ASN A 126 14.04 -24.37 -15.59
CA ASN A 126 12.81 -23.91 -16.21
C ASN A 126 12.48 -22.46 -15.84
N VAL A 127 12.58 -22.11 -14.55
CA VAL A 127 12.29 -20.76 -14.05
C VAL A 127 13.20 -19.73 -14.72
N VAL A 128 14.51 -20.00 -14.82
CA VAL A 128 15.48 -19.03 -15.38
C VAL A 128 15.67 -19.17 -16.90
N TRP A 129 14.91 -20.04 -17.56
CA TRP A 129 15.07 -20.33 -18.99
C TRP A 129 14.97 -19.07 -19.87
N GLN A 130 14.06 -18.15 -19.53
CA GLN A 130 13.90 -16.88 -20.26
C GLN A 130 14.97 -15.84 -19.93
N GLY A 131 15.98 -16.22 -19.16
CA GLY A 131 17.00 -15.33 -18.63
C GLY A 131 16.54 -14.62 -17.35
N PRO A 132 17.14 -13.46 -17.05
CA PRO A 132 17.02 -12.80 -15.74
C PRO A 132 15.57 -12.50 -15.32
N ASN A 133 14.68 -12.19 -16.27
CA ASN A 133 13.26 -11.95 -16.00
C ASN A 133 12.56 -13.11 -15.27
N GLY A 134 12.93 -14.35 -15.63
CA GLY A 134 12.40 -15.53 -14.97
C GLY A 134 12.78 -15.55 -13.48
N ALA A 135 14.03 -15.24 -13.16
CA ALA A 135 14.50 -15.15 -11.78
C ALA A 135 13.84 -13.98 -11.01
N TYR A 136 13.71 -12.81 -11.66
CA TYR A 136 13.13 -11.62 -11.03
C TYR A 136 11.68 -11.87 -10.59
N PHE A 137 10.84 -12.32 -11.52
CA PHE A 137 9.44 -12.55 -11.22
C PHE A 137 9.21 -13.77 -10.35
N ALA A 138 10.04 -14.82 -10.45
CA ALA A 138 9.96 -15.94 -9.51
C ALA A 138 10.23 -15.48 -8.08
N LEU A 139 11.30 -14.70 -7.85
CA LEU A 139 11.62 -14.17 -6.52
C LEU A 139 10.48 -13.28 -5.98
N ILE A 140 10.00 -12.35 -6.80
CA ILE A 140 8.86 -11.48 -6.45
C ILE A 140 7.63 -12.32 -6.09
N SER A 141 7.29 -13.31 -6.94
CA SER A 141 6.09 -14.12 -6.76
C SER A 141 6.13 -14.97 -5.50
N LEU A 142 7.29 -15.52 -5.13
CA LEU A 142 7.47 -16.27 -3.89
C LEU A 142 7.34 -15.34 -2.67
N ASP A 143 7.80 -14.09 -2.78
CA ASP A 143 7.80 -13.13 -1.67
C ASP A 143 6.43 -12.51 -1.38
N THR A 144 5.50 -12.51 -2.33
CA THR A 144 4.14 -11.94 -2.17
C THR A 144 3.48 -12.33 -0.85
N TRP A 145 3.30 -13.63 -0.61
CA TRP A 145 2.71 -14.22 0.60
C TRP A 145 3.68 -15.14 1.37
N GLY A 146 4.97 -15.08 1.02
CA GLY A 146 6.02 -15.89 1.65
C GLY A 146 5.90 -17.38 1.32
N PHE A 147 5.62 -17.75 0.08
CA PHE A 147 5.43 -19.15 -0.31
C PHE A 147 6.70 -19.98 -0.11
N GLU A 148 6.52 -21.21 0.35
CA GLU A 148 7.57 -22.23 0.40
C GLU A 148 7.34 -23.25 -0.71
N LEU A 149 8.40 -23.61 -1.40
CA LEU A 149 8.38 -24.68 -2.39
C LEU A 149 8.65 -26.03 -1.71
N PRO A 150 8.20 -27.16 -2.29
CA PRO A 150 8.51 -28.48 -1.76
C PRO A 150 10.02 -28.69 -1.57
N LYS A 151 10.42 -29.51 -0.60
CA LYS A 151 11.85 -29.81 -0.34
C LYS A 151 12.59 -30.41 -1.54
N THR A 152 11.85 -30.99 -2.49
CA THR A 152 12.38 -31.56 -3.75
C THR A 152 12.61 -30.49 -4.84
N ALA A 153 12.18 -29.24 -4.62
CA ALA A 153 12.39 -28.15 -5.56
C ALA A 153 13.88 -27.83 -5.69
N THR A 154 14.32 -27.58 -6.92
CA THR A 154 15.68 -27.10 -7.21
C THR A 154 15.77 -25.57 -7.17
N THR A 155 14.63 -24.88 -7.19
CA THR A 155 14.51 -23.44 -6.94
C THR A 155 14.49 -23.14 -5.45
N THR A 156 15.31 -22.18 -5.01
CA THR A 156 15.22 -21.58 -3.67
C THR A 156 15.35 -20.06 -3.78
N ARG A 157 14.86 -19.31 -2.79
CA ARG A 157 15.06 -17.84 -2.72
C ARG A 157 16.54 -17.48 -2.81
N GLU A 158 17.39 -18.16 -2.04
CA GLU A 158 18.83 -17.91 -2.06
C GLU A 158 19.43 -18.15 -3.45
N LYS A 159 19.04 -19.24 -4.13
CA LYS A 159 19.53 -19.55 -5.48
C LYS A 159 19.06 -18.51 -6.51
N LEU A 160 17.82 -18.02 -6.40
CA LEU A 160 17.31 -16.93 -7.23
C LEU A 160 18.09 -15.63 -6.98
N ILE A 161 18.29 -15.25 -5.72
CA ILE A 161 19.03 -14.03 -5.38
C ILE A 161 20.48 -14.12 -5.89
N GLN A 162 21.19 -15.22 -5.62
CA GLN A 162 22.57 -15.39 -6.11
C GLN A 162 22.64 -15.40 -7.63
N HIS A 163 21.64 -15.98 -8.32
CA HIS A 163 21.56 -15.90 -9.77
C HIS A 163 21.41 -14.47 -10.27
N ILE A 164 20.56 -13.66 -9.63
CA ILE A 164 20.39 -12.25 -9.97
C ILE A 164 21.70 -11.50 -9.72
N LEU A 165 22.31 -11.63 -8.55
CA LEU A 165 23.56 -10.94 -8.20
C LEU A 165 24.71 -11.32 -9.14
N ALA A 166 24.85 -12.60 -9.49
CA ALA A 166 25.88 -13.09 -10.41
C ALA A 166 25.72 -12.58 -11.85
N LYS A 167 24.55 -12.01 -12.20
CA LYS A 167 24.27 -11.42 -13.51
C LYS A 167 24.45 -9.90 -13.53
N GLN A 168 24.81 -9.27 -12.41
CA GLN A 168 25.13 -7.85 -12.38
C GLN A 168 26.34 -7.58 -13.27
N LEU A 169 26.21 -6.60 -14.16
CA LEU A 169 27.25 -6.21 -15.11
C LEU A 169 28.33 -5.36 -14.42
N PRO A 170 29.53 -5.24 -15.02
CA PRO A 170 30.62 -4.45 -14.44
C PRO A 170 30.28 -2.97 -14.21
N ASP A 171 29.35 -2.42 -14.99
CA ASP A 171 28.85 -1.04 -14.85
C ASP A 171 27.79 -0.87 -13.75
N GLY A 172 27.46 -1.94 -13.02
CA GLY A 172 26.57 -1.92 -11.86
C GLY A 172 25.10 -2.22 -12.17
N GLY A 173 24.70 -2.29 -13.45
CA GLY A 173 23.32 -2.59 -13.82
C GLY A 173 23.09 -4.04 -14.27
N TRP A 174 21.93 -4.27 -14.87
CA TRP A 174 21.55 -5.54 -15.49
C TRP A 174 21.04 -5.31 -16.91
N ASN A 175 21.07 -6.35 -17.72
CA ASN A 175 20.49 -6.37 -19.05
C ASN A 175 19.88 -7.75 -19.32
N LEU A 176 18.93 -7.82 -20.25
CA LEU A 176 18.37 -9.05 -20.76
C LEU A 176 19.41 -9.79 -21.61
N THR A 177 20.04 -9.07 -22.54
CA THR A 177 21.11 -9.54 -23.41
C THR A 177 22.07 -8.39 -23.71
N GLY A 178 23.32 -8.50 -23.29
CA GLY A 178 24.32 -7.46 -23.58
C GLY A 178 25.32 -7.26 -22.45
N ALA A 179 26.27 -6.37 -22.69
CA ALA A 179 27.37 -6.07 -21.77
C ALA A 179 27.23 -4.71 -21.05
N LYS A 180 26.15 -3.97 -21.33
CA LYS A 180 25.85 -2.67 -20.70
C LYS A 180 24.52 -2.71 -20.00
N ALA A 181 24.38 -2.00 -18.90
CA ALA A 181 23.13 -1.83 -18.17
C ALA A 181 22.01 -1.32 -19.08
N ASP A 182 20.85 -1.97 -18.97
CA ASP A 182 19.58 -1.51 -19.49
C ASP A 182 18.75 -0.96 -18.31
N PRO A 183 18.11 0.21 -18.46
CA PRO A 183 17.38 0.84 -17.35
C PRO A 183 16.24 -0.04 -16.82
N ASP A 184 15.47 -0.68 -17.71
CA ASP A 184 14.32 -1.49 -17.35
C ASP A 184 14.77 -2.71 -16.56
N MET A 185 15.75 -3.43 -17.10
CA MET A 185 16.28 -4.65 -16.50
C MET A 185 16.99 -4.37 -15.17
N THR A 186 17.68 -3.22 -15.06
CA THR A 186 18.31 -2.77 -13.82
C THR A 186 17.27 -2.43 -12.76
N ALA A 187 16.24 -1.67 -13.13
CA ALA A 187 15.15 -1.32 -12.22
C ALA A 187 14.34 -2.54 -11.77
N MET A 188 14.06 -3.49 -12.67
CA MET A 188 13.37 -4.74 -12.35
C MET A 188 14.20 -5.63 -11.41
N ALA A 189 15.53 -5.67 -11.58
CA ALA A 189 16.41 -6.37 -10.64
C ALA A 189 16.32 -5.75 -9.23
N ILE A 190 16.32 -4.41 -9.12
CA ILE A 190 16.12 -3.72 -7.84
C ILE A 190 14.77 -4.09 -7.23
N GLN A 191 13.69 -4.09 -8.01
CA GLN A 191 12.35 -4.46 -7.53
C GLN A 191 12.33 -5.89 -6.94
N ALA A 192 12.96 -6.85 -7.64
CA ALA A 192 13.07 -8.23 -7.17
C ALA A 192 13.92 -8.37 -5.89
N LEU A 193 15.01 -7.60 -5.80
CA LEU A 193 15.91 -7.62 -4.65
C LEU A 193 15.43 -6.77 -3.46
N SER A 194 14.41 -5.93 -3.64
CA SER A 194 13.98 -4.92 -2.66
C SER A 194 13.63 -5.47 -1.28
N THR A 195 13.12 -6.70 -1.18
CA THR A 195 12.83 -7.39 0.10
C THR A 195 14.11 -7.66 0.89
N TYR A 196 15.23 -7.84 0.21
CA TYR A 196 16.53 -8.25 0.75
C TYR A 196 17.52 -7.08 0.83
N LYS A 197 17.05 -5.83 0.68
CA LYS A 197 17.90 -4.63 0.59
C LYS A 197 18.84 -4.39 1.77
N ASP A 198 18.57 -5.01 2.92
CA ASP A 198 19.41 -4.92 4.12
C ASP A 198 20.52 -5.97 4.17
N ARG A 199 20.47 -7.01 3.31
CA ARG A 199 21.54 -8.01 3.16
C ARG A 199 22.76 -7.35 2.51
N ALA A 200 23.95 -7.54 3.07
CA ALA A 200 25.13 -6.75 2.72
C ALA A 200 25.51 -6.80 1.22
N ASP A 201 25.49 -7.98 0.61
CA ASP A 201 25.76 -8.20 -0.81
C ASP A 201 24.67 -7.60 -1.71
N VAL A 202 23.39 -7.79 -1.36
CA VAL A 202 22.25 -7.21 -2.09
C VAL A 202 22.27 -5.70 -2.00
N LYS A 203 22.53 -5.14 -0.81
CA LYS A 203 22.67 -3.70 -0.59
C LYS A 203 23.78 -3.11 -1.46
N ALA A 204 24.95 -3.75 -1.49
CA ALA A 204 26.07 -3.32 -2.32
C ALA A 204 25.70 -3.33 -3.80
N SER A 205 25.01 -4.38 -4.28
CA SER A 205 24.54 -4.45 -5.65
C SER A 205 23.46 -3.41 -5.97
N ILE A 206 22.48 -3.19 -5.09
CA ILE A 206 21.45 -2.15 -5.26
C ILE A 206 22.08 -0.75 -5.33
N ASN A 207 23.07 -0.45 -4.48
CA ASN A 207 23.74 0.86 -4.52
C ASN A 207 24.42 1.11 -5.86
N LYS A 208 25.20 0.13 -6.36
CA LYS A 208 25.79 0.21 -7.70
C LYS A 208 24.73 0.45 -8.78
N ALA A 209 23.61 -0.26 -8.69
CA ALA A 209 22.50 -0.13 -9.63
C ALA A 209 21.88 1.27 -9.62
N LEU A 210 21.70 1.87 -8.44
CA LEU A 210 21.21 3.25 -8.31
C LEU A 210 22.19 4.25 -8.91
N ASP A 211 23.50 4.07 -8.69
CA ASP A 211 24.54 4.90 -9.31
C ASP A 211 24.53 4.74 -10.84
N THR A 212 24.34 3.51 -11.35
CA THR A 212 24.19 3.26 -12.79
C THR A 212 22.97 3.97 -13.35
N LEU A 213 21.81 3.86 -12.69
CA LEU A 213 20.58 4.51 -13.12
C LEU A 213 20.71 6.03 -13.11
N GLU A 214 21.32 6.61 -12.09
CA GLU A 214 21.61 8.06 -12.05
C GLU A 214 22.43 8.49 -13.27
N ASN A 215 23.46 7.72 -13.64
CA ASN A 215 24.31 8.00 -14.81
C ASN A 215 23.61 7.78 -16.16
N LEU A 216 22.63 6.88 -16.23
CA LEU A 216 21.84 6.62 -17.44
C LEU A 216 20.74 7.67 -17.67
N GLN A 217 20.39 8.45 -16.64
CA GLN A 217 19.32 9.43 -16.70
C GLN A 217 19.66 10.61 -17.62
N GLY A 218 18.76 10.91 -18.55
CA GLY A 218 18.84 12.10 -19.40
C GLY A 218 18.60 13.40 -18.62
N ALA A 219 18.95 14.54 -19.22
CA ALA A 219 18.89 15.86 -18.57
C ALA A 219 17.50 16.24 -17.99
N ASN A 220 16.42 15.72 -18.59
CA ASN A 220 15.02 15.92 -18.21
C ASN A 220 14.42 14.75 -17.42
N GLY A 221 15.24 13.82 -16.91
CA GLY A 221 14.75 12.62 -16.20
C GLY A 221 14.32 11.48 -17.12
N SER A 222 14.56 11.57 -18.42
CA SER A 222 14.24 10.52 -19.38
C SER A 222 15.21 9.34 -19.33
N TYR A 223 14.74 8.18 -19.77
CA TYR A 223 15.55 6.98 -19.92
C TYR A 223 15.33 6.36 -21.29
N GLN A 224 16.37 5.70 -21.80
CA GLN A 224 16.35 5.02 -23.08
C GLN A 224 16.63 3.54 -22.89
N SER A 225 15.73 2.69 -23.37
CA SER A 225 15.99 1.27 -23.57
C SER A 225 16.08 0.99 -25.06
N TRP A 226 17.09 0.21 -25.48
CA TRP A 226 17.38 -0.09 -26.89
C TRP A 226 17.44 1.15 -27.81
N GLY A 227 17.94 2.28 -27.29
CA GLY A 227 18.05 3.55 -28.02
C GLY A 227 16.75 4.33 -28.18
N THR A 228 15.66 3.90 -27.53
CA THR A 228 14.36 4.57 -27.61
C THR A 228 14.01 5.18 -26.26
N THR A 229 13.84 6.50 -26.22
CA THR A 229 13.28 7.19 -25.05
C THR A 229 11.82 6.81 -24.89
N ASN A 230 11.48 6.15 -23.80
CA ASN A 230 10.14 5.59 -23.60
C ASN A 230 9.66 5.77 -22.16
N LEU A 231 8.35 5.56 -21.96
CA LEU A 231 7.72 5.66 -20.65
C LEU A 231 8.09 4.50 -19.73
N GLU A 232 8.11 3.28 -20.27
CA GLU A 232 8.28 2.04 -19.52
C GLU A 232 9.57 2.08 -18.69
N SER A 233 10.67 2.55 -19.28
CA SER A 233 11.92 2.77 -18.56
C SER A 233 11.72 3.69 -17.36
N VAL A 234 11.17 4.90 -17.56
CA VAL A 234 10.92 5.84 -16.46
C VAL A 234 10.00 5.22 -15.38
N ALA A 235 8.97 4.49 -15.81
CA ALA A 235 8.02 3.82 -14.94
C ALA A 235 8.67 2.74 -14.06
N GLN A 236 9.55 1.92 -14.64
CA GLN A 236 10.29 0.89 -13.92
C GLN A 236 11.22 1.50 -12.86
N ILE A 237 11.93 2.59 -13.17
CA ILE A 237 12.80 3.25 -12.18
C ILE A 237 11.97 3.82 -11.02
N ILE A 238 10.85 4.51 -11.29
CA ILE A 238 9.98 5.02 -10.22
C ILE A 238 9.48 3.86 -9.34
N THR A 239 9.07 2.75 -9.95
CA THR A 239 8.62 1.55 -9.24
C THR A 239 9.74 0.93 -8.40
N ALA A 240 10.97 0.90 -8.91
CA ALA A 240 12.15 0.43 -8.19
C ALA A 240 12.45 1.31 -6.97
N LEU A 241 12.46 2.64 -7.13
CA LEU A 241 12.65 3.58 -6.02
C LEU A 241 11.56 3.42 -4.96
N ALA A 242 10.29 3.31 -5.38
CA ALA A 242 9.18 3.06 -4.47
C ALA A 242 9.36 1.74 -3.68
N SER A 243 9.84 0.67 -4.34
CA SER A 243 10.12 -0.61 -3.69
C SER A 243 11.21 -0.55 -2.61
N LEU A 244 12.12 0.43 -2.72
CA LEU A 244 13.18 0.69 -1.75
C LEU A 244 12.75 1.63 -0.62
N ASN A 245 11.55 2.20 -0.69
CA ASN A 245 11.06 3.32 0.13
C ASN A 245 11.78 4.66 -0.15
N ILE A 246 12.14 4.90 -1.40
CA ILE A 246 12.73 6.16 -1.85
C ILE A 246 11.65 6.99 -2.56
N ASP A 247 11.39 8.20 -2.03
CA ASP A 247 10.49 9.17 -2.66
C ASP A 247 11.19 9.83 -3.85
N ALA A 248 10.84 9.41 -5.07
CA ALA A 248 11.44 9.89 -6.30
C ALA A 248 11.32 11.41 -6.49
N LYS A 249 10.34 12.10 -5.89
CA LYS A 249 10.25 13.57 -5.97
C LYS A 249 11.21 14.29 -5.02
N LYS A 250 11.70 13.60 -3.98
CA LYS A 250 12.59 14.17 -2.95
C LYS A 250 14.04 13.73 -3.11
N ASP A 251 14.29 12.59 -3.75
CA ASP A 251 15.65 12.11 -4.01
C ASP A 251 16.33 13.02 -5.05
N GLN A 252 17.46 13.64 -4.66
CA GLN A 252 18.16 14.62 -5.51
C GLN A 252 18.65 14.02 -6.83
N ARG A 253 18.91 12.71 -6.87
CA ARG A 253 19.36 12.01 -8.08
C ARG A 253 18.21 11.83 -9.06
N PHE A 254 16.97 11.73 -8.57
CA PHE A 254 15.82 11.24 -9.35
C PHE A 254 14.59 12.20 -9.37
N ASN A 255 14.72 13.41 -8.81
CA ASN A 255 13.63 14.39 -8.71
C ASN A 255 13.00 14.86 -10.03
N LYS A 256 13.60 14.53 -11.18
CA LYS A 256 13.09 14.82 -12.53
C LYS A 256 12.25 13.68 -13.14
N LEU A 257 12.23 12.49 -12.53
CA LEU A 257 11.53 11.33 -13.10
C LEU A 257 10.06 11.60 -13.37
N PHE A 258 9.35 12.25 -12.45
CA PHE A 258 7.93 12.56 -12.64
C PHE A 258 7.68 13.61 -13.72
N GLU A 259 8.61 14.56 -13.91
CA GLU A 259 8.54 15.50 -15.03
C GLU A 259 8.59 14.73 -16.35
N SER A 260 9.57 13.85 -16.52
CA SER A 260 9.67 12.98 -17.71
C SER A 260 8.45 12.06 -17.85
N PHE A 261 8.01 11.42 -16.77
CA PHE A 261 6.89 10.48 -16.77
C PHE A 261 5.60 11.11 -17.32
N PHE A 262 5.28 12.33 -16.89
CA PHE A 262 4.06 13.02 -17.34
C PHE A 262 4.15 13.58 -18.77
N THR A 263 5.32 13.63 -19.40
CA THR A 263 5.41 13.98 -20.84
C THR A 263 4.73 12.94 -21.75
N PHE A 264 4.58 11.71 -21.26
CA PHE A 264 3.92 10.62 -21.97
C PHE A 264 2.42 10.54 -21.69
N TYR A 265 1.89 11.31 -20.73
CA TYR A 265 0.48 11.26 -20.37
C TYR A 265 -0.41 11.81 -21.50
N ASN A 266 -1.45 11.07 -21.85
CA ASN A 266 -2.45 11.47 -22.81
C ASN A 266 -3.69 12.01 -22.09
N ALA A 267 -3.79 13.33 -21.95
CA ALA A 267 -4.89 13.97 -21.25
C ALA A 267 -6.29 13.74 -21.87
N LYS A 268 -6.36 13.26 -23.13
CA LYS A 268 -7.64 12.98 -23.80
C LYS A 268 -8.37 11.77 -23.23
N ASP A 269 -7.63 10.74 -22.83
CA ASP A 269 -8.19 9.46 -22.40
C ASP A 269 -7.66 9.01 -21.02
N GLY A 270 -6.65 9.68 -20.47
CA GLY A 270 -6.03 9.33 -19.20
C GLY A 270 -5.03 8.16 -19.28
N GLY A 271 -4.71 7.69 -20.48
CA GLY A 271 -3.67 6.70 -20.70
C GLY A 271 -2.28 7.33 -20.89
N PHE A 272 -1.30 6.49 -21.18
CA PHE A 272 0.06 6.94 -21.46
C PHE A 272 0.58 6.37 -22.77
N LYS A 273 1.44 7.14 -23.43
CA LYS A 273 2.14 6.79 -24.66
C LYS A 273 3.43 6.01 -24.36
N HIS A 274 3.82 5.12 -25.25
CA HIS A 274 5.13 4.47 -25.23
C HIS A 274 6.23 5.48 -25.59
N VAL A 275 6.05 6.22 -26.69
CA VAL A 275 6.98 7.25 -27.17
C VAL A 275 6.26 8.57 -27.41
N LEU A 276 7.00 9.68 -27.35
CA LEU A 276 6.40 11.03 -27.45
C LEU A 276 5.69 11.29 -28.79
N THR A 277 6.11 10.61 -29.86
CA THR A 277 5.56 10.74 -31.22
C THR A 277 4.19 10.07 -31.40
N GLU A 278 3.76 9.22 -30.46
CA GLU A 278 2.41 8.64 -30.53
C GLU A 278 1.34 9.71 -30.28
N SER A 279 0.20 9.54 -30.93
CA SER A 279 -0.97 10.43 -30.80
C SER A 279 -2.06 9.89 -29.89
N VAL A 280 -1.94 8.62 -29.46
CA VAL A 280 -2.91 7.88 -28.64
C VAL A 280 -2.18 7.09 -27.57
N ALA A 281 -2.87 6.74 -26.48
CA ALA A 281 -2.32 5.92 -25.42
C ALA A 281 -1.95 4.51 -25.92
N ASN A 282 -0.82 4.00 -25.44
CA ASN A 282 -0.33 2.64 -25.66
C ASN A 282 -0.74 1.75 -24.47
N GLY A 283 -1.19 0.52 -24.76
CA GLY A 283 -1.68 -0.41 -23.72
C GLY A 283 -0.62 -0.77 -22.68
N MET A 284 0.55 -1.24 -23.13
CA MET A 284 1.64 -1.65 -22.25
C MET A 284 2.22 -0.47 -21.47
N ALA A 285 2.43 0.66 -22.14
CA ALA A 285 2.90 1.88 -21.47
C ALA A 285 1.90 2.30 -20.38
N THR A 286 0.60 2.26 -20.68
CA THR A 286 -0.44 2.59 -19.70
C THR A 286 -0.50 1.60 -18.56
N GLU A 287 -0.34 0.29 -18.80
CA GLU A 287 -0.23 -0.72 -17.74
C GLU A 287 0.91 -0.41 -16.78
N GLN A 288 2.10 -0.15 -17.34
CA GLN A 288 3.29 0.14 -16.54
C GLN A 288 3.18 1.45 -15.77
N ALA A 289 2.62 2.48 -16.40
CA ALA A 289 2.30 3.73 -15.73
C ALA A 289 1.29 3.54 -14.60
N SER A 290 0.28 2.70 -14.80
CA SER A 290 -0.77 2.44 -13.81
C SER A 290 -0.20 1.85 -12.53
N TYR A 291 0.53 0.73 -12.61
CA TYR A 291 1.12 0.15 -11.39
C TYR A 291 2.24 1.02 -10.80
N THR A 292 2.87 1.88 -11.61
CA THR A 292 3.89 2.83 -11.12
C THR A 292 3.26 3.92 -10.25
N LEU A 293 2.16 4.51 -10.72
CA LEU A 293 1.37 5.47 -9.94
C LEU A 293 0.84 4.82 -8.65
N VAL A 294 0.42 3.56 -8.72
CA VAL A 294 0.05 2.76 -7.55
C VAL A 294 1.22 2.54 -6.59
N ALA A 295 2.38 2.11 -7.09
CA ALA A 295 3.56 1.89 -6.26
C ALA A 295 3.95 3.17 -5.50
N TYR A 296 3.94 4.30 -6.20
CA TYR A 296 4.25 5.59 -5.61
C TYR A 296 3.20 6.08 -4.62
N ASN A 297 1.91 5.95 -4.92
CA ASN A 297 0.85 6.31 -3.98
C ASN A 297 0.84 5.43 -2.73
N ARG A 298 1.15 4.13 -2.87
CA ARG A 298 1.31 3.23 -1.72
C ARG A 298 2.49 3.63 -0.84
N LEU A 299 3.62 4.05 -1.44
CA LEU A 299 4.75 4.63 -0.70
C LEU A 299 4.31 5.86 0.10
N LEU A 300 3.66 6.82 -0.54
CA LEU A 300 3.22 8.06 0.13
C LEU A 300 2.22 7.80 1.26
N ALA A 301 1.38 6.76 1.12
CA ALA A 301 0.41 6.34 2.12
C ALA A 301 0.96 5.39 3.19
N GLY A 302 2.27 5.06 3.17
CA GLY A 302 2.88 4.12 4.11
C GLY A 302 2.33 2.69 4.03
N LYS A 303 1.74 2.30 2.88
CA LYS A 303 1.19 0.97 2.65
C LYS A 303 2.30 -0.01 2.24
N THR A 304 2.01 -1.31 2.27
CA THR A 304 2.93 -2.34 1.72
C THR A 304 3.30 -2.02 0.27
N LYS A 305 4.53 -2.29 -0.15
CA LYS A 305 5.01 -2.02 -1.52
C LYS A 305 4.16 -2.76 -2.57
N LEU A 306 4.25 -2.34 -3.84
CA LEU A 306 3.40 -2.84 -4.94
C LEU A 306 3.26 -4.38 -4.93
N TYR A 307 4.38 -5.11 -4.94
CA TYR A 307 4.39 -6.57 -4.98
C TYR A 307 4.38 -7.26 -3.61
N ASP A 308 4.47 -6.51 -2.52
CA ASP A 308 4.23 -7.07 -1.18
C ASP A 308 2.72 -7.09 -0.94
N THR A 309 2.08 -8.17 -1.37
CA THR A 309 0.64 -8.37 -1.23
C THR A 309 0.28 -9.09 0.07
N SER A 310 1.18 -9.11 1.06
CA SER A 310 0.96 -9.78 2.35
C SER A 310 -0.26 -9.24 3.09
N ASP A 311 -0.63 -7.98 2.83
CA ASP A 311 -1.82 -7.29 3.31
C ASP A 311 -3.14 -7.82 2.73
N LYS A 312 -3.06 -8.68 1.71
CA LYS A 312 -4.21 -9.29 1.03
C LYS A 312 -4.34 -10.80 1.31
N LYS A 313 -3.37 -11.42 1.98
CA LYS A 313 -3.43 -12.86 2.30
C LYS A 313 -4.61 -13.13 3.22
N PRO A 314 -5.54 -14.04 2.88
CA PRO A 314 -6.58 -14.46 3.81
C PRO A 314 -5.91 -14.98 5.08
N ASN A 315 -6.24 -14.37 6.23
CA ASN A 315 -5.62 -14.58 7.54
C ASN A 315 -4.31 -13.81 7.85
N ASN A 316 -3.83 -12.93 6.95
CA ASN A 316 -2.94 -11.81 7.33
C ASN A 316 -3.73 -10.51 7.37
N ASN A 317 -3.49 -9.74 8.42
CA ASN A 317 -3.69 -8.31 8.38
C ASN A 317 -2.36 -7.66 7.93
N PRO A 318 -2.40 -6.59 7.12
CA PRO A 318 -1.22 -5.81 6.74
C PRO A 318 -0.36 -5.48 7.97
N SER A 319 0.80 -6.12 8.08
CA SER A 319 1.90 -5.61 8.89
C SER A 319 2.87 -4.96 7.90
N THR A 320 3.33 -3.75 8.20
CA THR A 320 4.43 -3.06 7.53
C THR A 320 5.57 -4.05 7.19
N PRO A 321 6.22 -3.97 6.00
CA PRO A 321 7.22 -4.94 5.59
C PRO A 321 8.29 -5.13 6.66
N ALA A 322 8.49 -6.39 7.10
CA ALA A 322 9.52 -6.75 8.04
C ALA A 322 10.92 -6.48 7.43
N GLN A 323 11.77 -5.76 8.16
CA GLN A 323 13.21 -5.80 7.94
C GLN A 323 13.74 -7.22 8.24
N PRO A 324 14.69 -7.75 7.45
CA PRO A 324 15.21 -9.09 7.64
C PRO A 324 16.19 -9.11 8.81
N ASN A 325 15.73 -9.61 9.96
CA ASN A 325 16.52 -10.37 10.94
C ASN A 325 15.61 -10.91 12.05
N GLN A 326 14.70 -11.84 11.74
CA GLN A 326 14.27 -12.87 12.70
C GLN A 326 13.92 -14.17 11.96
N PRO A 327 14.32 -15.35 12.49
CA PRO A 327 14.11 -16.65 11.88
C PRO A 327 12.63 -17.03 11.77
N THR A 328 12.31 -17.69 10.64
CA THR A 328 11.01 -18.18 10.18
C THR A 328 10.19 -18.96 11.21
N VAL A 329 8.91 -18.60 11.36
CA VAL A 329 7.87 -19.51 11.88
C VAL A 329 6.56 -19.26 11.11
N SER A 330 5.91 -20.35 10.69
CA SER A 330 4.51 -20.46 10.21
C SER A 330 3.53 -19.60 11.04
N PRO A 331 2.30 -19.23 10.58
CA PRO A 331 1.39 -18.40 11.38
C PRO A 331 0.89 -19.18 12.59
N ALA A 332 1.70 -19.19 13.64
CA ALA A 332 1.24 -19.47 14.97
C ALA A 332 0.26 -18.34 15.31
N LYS A 333 -0.93 -18.75 15.74
CA LYS A 333 -1.83 -17.94 16.57
C LYS A 333 -0.98 -17.01 17.44
N VAL A 334 -1.07 -15.69 17.24
CA VAL A 334 -0.23 -14.70 17.92
C VAL A 334 -0.54 -14.76 19.42
N SER A 335 0.17 -15.62 20.14
CA SER A 335 -0.06 -15.93 21.54
C SER A 335 1.11 -15.40 22.34
N PHE A 336 0.83 -14.46 23.24
CA PHE A 336 1.84 -13.90 24.14
C PHE A 336 1.98 -14.78 25.38
N LYS A 337 3.19 -14.84 25.94
CA LYS A 337 3.50 -15.66 27.12
C LYS A 337 2.56 -15.35 28.29
N ASP A 338 2.20 -14.08 28.45
CA ASP A 338 1.40 -13.51 29.52
C ASP A 338 -0.10 -13.40 29.21
N THR A 339 -0.57 -13.91 28.07
CA THR A 339 -2.00 -13.88 27.70
C THR A 339 -2.64 -15.25 27.52
N GLN A 340 -1.87 -16.34 27.64
CA GLN A 340 -2.34 -17.71 27.34
C GLN A 340 -3.60 -18.11 28.11
N SER A 341 -3.72 -17.69 29.37
CA SER A 341 -4.87 -17.93 30.27
C SER A 341 -5.63 -16.64 30.61
N HIS A 342 -5.39 -15.55 29.88
CA HIS A 342 -5.98 -14.24 30.16
C HIS A 342 -7.40 -14.14 29.55
N TRP A 343 -8.36 -13.57 30.27
CA TRP A 343 -9.76 -13.46 29.82
C TRP A 343 -9.89 -12.76 28.46
N ALA A 344 -9.05 -11.76 28.22
CA ALA A 344 -9.02 -10.98 26.98
C ALA A 344 -8.21 -11.63 25.85
N LYS A 345 -7.80 -12.90 25.97
CA LYS A 345 -6.91 -13.53 24.98
C LYS A 345 -7.42 -13.40 23.55
N ALA A 346 -8.68 -13.74 23.31
CA ALA A 346 -9.28 -13.67 21.98
C ALA A 346 -9.34 -12.23 21.45
N ASP A 347 -9.68 -11.27 22.32
CA ASP A 347 -9.74 -9.85 21.96
C ASP A 347 -8.34 -9.27 21.70
N ILE A 348 -7.34 -9.69 22.47
CA ILE A 348 -5.93 -9.31 22.28
C ILE A 348 -5.42 -9.88 20.97
N GLU A 349 -5.65 -11.17 20.72
CA GLU A 349 -5.32 -11.84 19.45
C GLU A 349 -5.98 -11.11 18.27
N ALA A 350 -7.27 -10.74 18.40
CA ALA A 350 -8.00 -10.02 17.36
C ALA A 350 -7.52 -8.57 17.17
N ALA A 351 -7.22 -7.84 18.24
CA ALA A 351 -6.72 -6.47 18.18
C ALA A 351 -5.30 -6.41 17.61
N VAL A 352 -4.46 -7.39 17.93
CA VAL A 352 -3.11 -7.52 17.37
C VAL A 352 -3.18 -7.98 15.93
N ALA A 353 -4.06 -8.94 15.62
CA ALA A 353 -4.35 -9.31 14.25
C ALA A 353 -4.71 -8.06 13.47
N LYS A 354 -5.74 -7.29 13.86
CA LYS A 354 -6.18 -6.06 13.17
C LYS A 354 -5.16 -4.89 13.17
N GLY A 355 -3.94 -5.07 13.71
CA GLY A 355 -2.90 -4.02 13.73
C GLY A 355 -3.19 -2.85 14.69
N LEU A 356 -4.18 -3.00 15.56
CA LEU A 356 -4.60 -1.96 16.51
C LEU A 356 -3.60 -1.88 17.65
N LEU A 357 -3.25 -3.03 18.23
CA LEU A 357 -2.31 -3.15 19.33
C LEU A 357 -1.13 -4.04 18.92
N LYS A 358 0.00 -3.89 19.63
CA LYS A 358 1.20 -4.71 19.41
C LYS A 358 1.75 -5.19 20.75
N GLY A 359 2.35 -6.39 20.78
CA GLY A 359 3.12 -6.86 21.93
C GLY A 359 4.49 -6.19 22.04
N TYR A 360 5.27 -6.66 23.00
CA TYR A 360 6.64 -6.23 23.26
C TYR A 360 7.64 -7.28 22.72
N GLU A 361 8.90 -6.86 22.54
CA GLU A 361 9.98 -7.69 21.99
C GLU A 361 10.28 -8.95 22.83
N ASP A 362 9.92 -8.94 24.12
CA ASP A 362 10.05 -10.05 25.06
C ASP A 362 8.97 -11.15 24.90
N ASN A 363 8.12 -11.04 23.87
CA ASN A 363 6.95 -11.88 23.60
C ASN A 363 5.85 -11.79 24.70
N THR A 364 5.72 -10.62 25.31
CA THR A 364 4.61 -10.29 26.21
C THR A 364 3.67 -9.26 25.59
N PHE A 365 2.41 -9.23 26.03
CA PHE A 365 1.45 -8.18 25.66
C PHE A 365 1.31 -7.11 26.75
N LYS A 366 1.65 -7.45 27.99
CA LYS A 366 1.43 -6.68 29.23
C LYS A 366 -0.04 -6.26 29.35
N PRO A 367 -0.99 -7.23 29.38
CA PRO A 367 -2.43 -6.96 29.31
C PRO A 367 -2.93 -6.04 30.42
N ASN A 368 -2.26 -6.05 31.57
CA ASN A 368 -2.63 -5.28 32.75
C ASN A 368 -1.95 -3.90 32.83
N ASN A 369 -1.05 -3.57 31.89
CA ASN A 369 -0.47 -2.21 31.85
C ASN A 369 -1.50 -1.20 31.35
N ASN A 370 -1.47 0.00 31.91
CA ASN A 370 -2.31 1.10 31.46
C ASN A 370 -1.92 1.58 30.06
N LEU A 371 -2.92 2.00 29.31
CA LEU A 371 -2.78 2.64 28.01
C LEU A 371 -2.61 4.15 28.19
N THR A 372 -1.64 4.76 27.50
CA THR A 372 -1.51 6.22 27.51
C THR A 372 -2.51 6.87 26.56
N ARG A 373 -2.81 8.16 26.79
CA ARG A 373 -3.71 8.95 25.94
C ARG A 373 -3.25 9.00 24.49
N VAL A 374 -1.95 9.19 24.24
CA VAL A 374 -1.42 9.14 22.87
C VAL A 374 -1.60 7.77 22.23
N GLN A 375 -1.41 6.68 22.98
CA GLN A 375 -1.60 5.33 22.46
C GLN A 375 -3.07 5.09 22.08
N ALA A 376 -4.02 5.53 22.91
CA ALA A 376 -5.44 5.41 22.61
C ALA A 376 -5.83 6.16 21.31
N VAL A 377 -5.33 7.38 21.16
CA VAL A 377 -5.57 8.20 19.95
C VAL A 377 -4.95 7.56 18.72
N SER A 378 -3.69 7.13 18.79
CA SER A 378 -3.03 6.45 17.66
C SER A 378 -3.79 5.20 17.23
N ILE A 379 -4.39 4.45 18.16
CA ILE A 379 -5.20 3.26 17.81
C ILE A 379 -6.46 3.68 17.05
N LEU A 380 -7.18 4.71 17.53
CA LEU A 380 -8.39 5.24 16.87
C LEU A 380 -8.12 5.77 15.47
N VAL A 381 -7.07 6.59 15.32
CA VAL A 381 -6.67 7.17 14.04
C VAL A 381 -6.34 6.08 13.03
N ARG A 382 -5.60 5.06 13.47
CA ARG A 382 -5.30 3.88 12.63
C ARG A 382 -6.56 3.09 12.27
N ALA A 383 -7.46 2.87 13.24
CA ALA A 383 -8.71 2.13 13.04
C ALA A 383 -9.65 2.81 12.03
N LEU A 384 -9.65 4.15 11.99
CA LEU A 384 -10.53 4.95 11.14
C LEU A 384 -9.85 5.43 9.85
N HIS A 385 -8.56 5.15 9.66
CA HIS A 385 -7.73 5.66 8.57
C HIS A 385 -7.77 7.19 8.44
N LEU A 386 -7.75 7.90 9.57
CA LEU A 386 -7.77 9.37 9.57
C LEU A 386 -6.40 9.91 9.19
N THR A 387 -6.41 11.01 8.43
CA THR A 387 -5.21 11.73 8.02
C THR A 387 -5.41 13.22 8.25
N SER A 388 -4.36 13.92 8.66
CA SER A 388 -4.34 15.39 8.70
C SER A 388 -3.02 15.91 8.16
N SER A 389 -3.10 17.02 7.43
CA SER A 389 -1.95 17.85 7.04
C SER A 389 -1.82 19.10 7.92
N GLY A 390 -2.70 19.26 8.91
CA GLY A 390 -2.75 20.38 9.83
C GLY A 390 -1.91 20.12 11.09
N ASN A 391 -1.83 21.15 11.94
CA ASN A 391 -1.21 21.07 13.25
C ASN A 391 -2.31 21.14 14.33
N ALA A 392 -2.29 20.21 15.27
CA ALA A 392 -3.11 20.31 16.47
C ALA A 392 -2.63 21.49 17.34
N PRO A 393 -3.51 22.21 18.04
CA PRO A 393 -3.15 23.39 18.84
C PRO A 393 -2.53 23.03 20.21
N PHE A 394 -1.93 21.84 20.35
CA PHE A 394 -1.39 21.36 21.62
C PHE A 394 0.08 21.71 21.76
N THR A 395 0.45 22.22 22.92
CA THR A 395 1.81 22.73 23.22
C THR A 395 2.71 21.67 23.85
N ASP A 396 2.15 20.55 24.30
CA ASP A 396 2.85 19.48 25.02
C ASP A 396 3.12 18.24 24.15
N ILE A 397 3.07 18.40 22.82
CA ILE A 397 3.34 17.34 21.84
C ILE A 397 4.61 17.60 21.02
N ASP A 398 5.30 18.73 21.22
CA ASP A 398 6.46 19.15 20.41
C ASP A 398 7.63 18.15 20.43
N SER A 399 7.78 17.42 21.53
CA SER A 399 8.81 16.38 21.70
C SER A 399 8.49 15.06 20.99
N TYR A 400 7.26 14.90 20.48
CA TYR A 400 6.85 13.71 19.75
C TYR A 400 7.20 13.82 18.26
N LYS A 401 7.40 12.67 17.62
CA LYS A 401 7.66 12.58 16.18
C LYS A 401 6.51 13.19 15.37
N GLU A 402 6.83 13.71 14.17
CA GLU A 402 5.83 14.28 13.26
C GLU A 402 4.66 13.34 13.00
N GLU A 403 4.92 12.04 12.81
CA GLU A 403 3.89 11.03 12.62
C GLU A 403 2.87 11.00 13.78
N THR A 404 3.36 11.02 15.03
CA THR A 404 2.48 11.05 16.21
C THR A 404 1.75 12.38 16.35
N LYS A 405 2.40 13.49 16.00
CA LYS A 405 1.74 14.81 15.98
C LYS A 405 0.63 14.86 14.93
N GLN A 406 0.84 14.24 13.77
CA GLN A 406 -0.17 14.10 12.72
C GLN A 406 -1.33 13.20 13.13
N GLU A 407 -1.08 12.11 13.86
CA GLU A 407 -2.17 11.29 14.42
C GLU A 407 -3.03 12.11 15.39
N ILE A 408 -2.39 12.87 16.29
CA ILE A 408 -3.10 13.76 17.22
C ILE A 408 -3.88 14.85 16.46
N ALA A 409 -3.29 15.43 15.41
CA ALA A 409 -3.96 16.40 14.54
C ALA A 409 -5.15 15.79 13.79
N ALA A 410 -5.03 14.57 13.27
CA ALA A 410 -6.13 13.88 12.60
C ALA A 410 -7.31 13.62 13.54
N ALA A 411 -7.04 13.20 14.77
CA ALA A 411 -8.09 13.04 15.77
C ALA A 411 -8.70 14.37 16.21
N TYR A 412 -7.90 15.44 16.28
CA TYR A 412 -8.38 16.79 16.58
C TYR A 412 -9.32 17.30 15.47
N ASP A 413 -8.89 17.24 14.21
CA ASP A 413 -9.66 17.69 13.05
C ASP A 413 -10.95 16.89 12.86
N ALA A 414 -10.91 15.60 13.21
CA ALA A 414 -12.08 14.73 13.22
C ALA A 414 -13.07 15.01 14.36
N ASN A 415 -12.78 15.97 15.25
CA ASN A 415 -13.54 16.26 16.48
C ASN A 415 -13.65 15.05 17.43
N ILE A 416 -12.62 14.18 17.45
CA ILE A 416 -12.57 13.01 18.34
C ILE A 416 -12.08 13.40 19.73
N LEU A 417 -11.12 14.32 19.81
CA LEU A 417 -10.53 14.78 21.06
C LEU A 417 -11.47 15.72 21.82
N VAL A 418 -11.41 15.67 23.15
CA VAL A 418 -12.36 16.38 24.05
C VAL A 418 -11.72 17.62 24.68
N GLU A 419 -10.56 18.04 24.16
CA GLU A 419 -9.65 18.93 24.85
C GLU A 419 -10.06 20.40 24.70
N LYS A 420 -10.40 21.03 25.83
CA LYS A 420 -10.73 22.45 25.91
C LYS A 420 -9.53 23.34 26.23
N SER A 421 -8.36 22.74 26.45
CA SER A 421 -7.10 23.42 26.74
C SER A 421 -6.11 23.22 25.60
N ASN A 422 -5.05 24.02 25.56
CA ASN A 422 -3.93 23.84 24.63
C ASN A 422 -2.95 22.73 25.06
N LYS A 423 -3.39 21.77 25.87
CA LYS A 423 -2.61 20.60 26.31
C LYS A 423 -3.37 19.31 26.04
N PHE A 424 -2.68 18.34 25.45
CA PHE A 424 -3.20 17.01 25.12
C PHE A 424 -2.89 15.95 26.18
N SER A 425 -1.83 16.13 26.97
CA SER A 425 -1.31 15.19 27.98
C SER A 425 -1.00 13.78 27.43
N PRO A 426 -0.11 13.66 26.44
CA PRO A 426 0.10 12.42 25.67
C PRO A 426 0.56 11.22 26.50
N SER A 427 1.39 11.43 27.52
CA SER A 427 1.99 10.36 28.35
C SER A 427 1.10 9.91 29.52
N SER A 428 0.03 10.65 29.83
CA SER A 428 -0.88 10.30 30.91
C SER A 428 -1.68 9.04 30.57
N SER A 429 -1.99 8.21 31.57
CA SER A 429 -2.90 7.09 31.40
C SER A 429 -4.31 7.60 31.06
N ILE A 430 -4.99 6.96 30.12
CA ILE A 430 -6.36 7.32 29.73
C ILE A 430 -7.38 6.63 30.65
N SER A 431 -8.38 7.37 31.11
CA SER A 431 -9.50 6.82 31.89
C SER A 431 -10.51 6.11 31.00
N ARG A 432 -11.36 5.29 31.63
CA ARG A 432 -12.46 4.58 30.95
C ARG A 432 -13.48 5.54 30.36
N GLU A 433 -13.77 6.63 31.05
CA GLU A 433 -14.65 7.69 30.56
C GLU A 433 -14.08 8.41 29.33
N GLU A 434 -12.81 8.83 29.37
CA GLU A 434 -12.18 9.52 28.24
C GLU A 434 -12.19 8.67 26.98
N LEU A 435 -11.86 7.38 27.09
CA LEU A 435 -11.90 6.47 25.95
C LEU A 435 -13.34 6.25 25.43
N ALA A 436 -14.33 6.18 26.32
CA ALA A 436 -15.74 6.07 25.91
C ALA A 436 -16.18 7.26 25.06
N VAL A 437 -15.84 8.48 25.50
CA VAL A 437 -16.17 9.71 24.75
C VAL A 437 -15.44 9.73 23.41
N MET A 438 -14.16 9.37 23.36
CA MET A 438 -13.42 9.31 22.09
C MET A 438 -14.04 8.30 21.10
N LEU A 439 -14.49 7.13 21.56
CA LEU A 439 -15.17 6.14 20.71
C LEU A 439 -16.53 6.63 20.22
N ALA A 440 -17.31 7.32 21.06
CA ALA A 440 -18.59 7.89 20.65
C ALA A 440 -18.41 9.05 19.64
N ASN A 441 -17.38 9.88 19.81
CA ASN A 441 -17.03 10.93 18.85
C ASN A 441 -16.55 10.32 17.53
N ALA A 442 -15.73 9.26 17.59
CA ALA A 442 -15.31 8.50 16.42
C ALA A 442 -16.49 7.90 15.64
N PHE A 443 -17.48 7.33 16.35
CA PHE A 443 -18.74 6.88 15.74
C PHE A 443 -19.47 8.04 15.04
N THR A 444 -19.58 9.19 15.72
CA THR A 444 -20.23 10.39 15.17
C THR A 444 -19.53 10.88 13.92
N HIS A 445 -18.19 10.93 13.92
CA HIS A 445 -17.39 11.30 12.76
C HIS A 445 -17.64 10.34 11.59
N LYS A 446 -17.63 9.03 11.84
CA LYS A 446 -17.80 8.00 10.82
C LYS A 446 -19.20 7.96 10.21
N THR A 447 -20.23 8.14 11.01
CA THR A 447 -21.64 8.02 10.59
C THR A 447 -22.29 9.36 10.25
N GLY A 448 -21.65 10.47 10.60
CA GLY A 448 -22.20 11.83 10.48
C GLY A 448 -23.29 12.16 11.50
N LYS A 449 -23.62 11.25 12.44
CA LYS A 449 -24.67 11.46 13.44
C LYS A 449 -24.26 10.93 14.82
N PRO A 450 -24.48 11.69 15.90
CA PRO A 450 -24.21 11.18 17.23
C PRO A 450 -25.19 10.07 17.60
N TYR A 451 -24.71 9.11 18.39
CA TYR A 451 -25.57 8.10 18.99
C TYR A 451 -26.41 8.73 20.11
N ILE A 452 -27.73 8.63 20.00
CA ILE A 452 -28.67 9.12 21.03
C ILE A 452 -29.40 7.91 21.64
N PRO A 453 -29.07 7.52 22.88
CA PRO A 453 -29.72 6.38 23.52
C PRO A 453 -31.17 6.70 23.89
N LYS A 454 -32.02 5.67 23.85
CA LYS A 454 -33.42 5.79 24.34
C LYS A 454 -33.47 5.86 25.86
N ASN A 455 -32.64 5.09 26.54
CA ASN A 455 -32.49 5.04 27.99
C ASN A 455 -31.01 5.02 28.34
N ILE A 456 -30.60 5.65 29.44
CA ILE A 456 -29.22 5.56 29.92
C ILE A 456 -28.94 4.14 30.41
N ALA A 457 -27.74 3.63 30.13
CA ALA A 457 -27.32 2.31 30.56
C ALA A 457 -27.50 2.13 32.08
N PRO A 458 -27.95 0.94 32.55
CA PRO A 458 -28.24 0.69 33.97
C PRO A 458 -26.95 0.46 34.79
N LEU A 459 -26.06 1.45 34.79
CA LEU A 459 -24.77 1.45 35.48
C LEU A 459 -24.80 2.49 36.61
N ASN A 460 -24.57 2.06 37.84
CA ASN A 460 -24.87 2.87 39.04
C ASN A 460 -23.94 4.08 39.21
N ASP A 461 -22.74 4.03 38.66
CA ASP A 461 -21.68 5.02 38.85
C ASP A 461 -21.57 6.06 37.74
N ILE A 462 -22.38 5.97 36.68
CA ILE A 462 -22.35 6.95 35.58
C ILE A 462 -23.32 8.12 35.79
N ALA A 463 -24.27 8.01 36.72
CA ALA A 463 -25.32 9.01 36.95
C ALA A 463 -24.78 10.39 37.37
N LYS A 464 -23.56 10.46 37.93
CA LYS A 464 -22.89 11.69 38.35
C LYS A 464 -22.04 12.34 37.24
N LEU A 465 -21.86 11.66 36.10
CA LEU A 465 -21.07 12.16 34.99
C LEU A 465 -21.85 13.16 34.14
N THR A 466 -21.17 13.84 33.23
CA THR A 466 -21.84 14.72 32.26
C THR A 466 -22.79 13.94 31.36
N MET A 467 -23.81 14.59 30.80
CA MET A 467 -24.73 13.94 29.86
C MET A 467 -24.00 13.33 28.66
N ASN A 468 -22.96 13.99 28.15
CA ASN A 468 -22.13 13.46 27.06
C ASN A 468 -21.43 12.16 27.48
N SER A 469 -20.82 12.14 28.67
CA SER A 469 -20.17 10.94 29.20
C SER A 469 -21.18 9.80 29.43
N GLN A 470 -22.37 10.11 29.95
CA GLN A 470 -23.44 9.12 30.12
C GLN A 470 -23.88 8.53 28.78
N GLN A 471 -24.07 9.36 27.76
CA GLN A 471 -24.43 8.91 26.40
C GLN A 471 -23.33 8.08 25.76
N ALA A 472 -22.06 8.49 25.88
CA ALA A 472 -20.92 7.75 25.36
C ALA A 472 -20.75 6.37 26.03
N ILE A 473 -20.93 6.30 27.34
CA ILE A 473 -20.90 5.01 28.05
C ILE A 473 -22.11 4.14 27.69
N THR A 474 -23.27 4.76 27.48
CA THR A 474 -24.48 4.04 27.02
C THR A 474 -24.31 3.51 25.60
N PHE A 475 -23.69 4.26 24.68
CA PHE A 475 -23.28 3.78 23.36
C PHE A 475 -22.42 2.51 23.46
N LEU A 476 -21.41 2.53 24.34
CA LEU A 476 -20.56 1.36 24.57
C LEU A 476 -21.34 0.16 25.13
N TYR A 477 -22.33 0.40 25.98
CA TYR A 477 -23.17 -0.62 26.58
C TYR A 477 -24.12 -1.24 25.54
N ASP A 478 -24.86 -0.41 24.80
CA ASP A 478 -25.92 -0.83 23.87
C ASP A 478 -25.38 -1.61 22.65
N PHE A 479 -24.11 -1.38 22.28
CA PHE A 479 -23.44 -2.10 21.19
C PHE A 479 -22.46 -3.17 21.67
N ASP A 480 -22.52 -3.58 22.94
CA ASP A 480 -21.65 -4.61 23.52
C ASP A 480 -20.14 -4.33 23.37
N ILE A 481 -19.76 -3.05 23.26
CA ILE A 481 -18.37 -2.62 23.25
C ILE A 481 -17.78 -2.73 24.67
N ALA A 482 -18.51 -2.26 25.68
CA ALA A 482 -18.15 -2.40 27.08
C ALA A 482 -19.39 -2.35 28.00
N GLN A 483 -19.66 -3.43 28.73
CA GLN A 483 -20.85 -3.58 29.58
C GLN A 483 -20.61 -3.22 31.08
N GLY A 484 -19.36 -3.02 31.49
CA GLY A 484 -19.01 -2.88 32.91
C GLY A 484 -19.01 -4.21 33.67
N SER A 485 -18.97 -4.14 35.00
CA SER A 485 -18.98 -5.31 35.89
C SER A 485 -19.71 -4.97 37.20
N ASN A 486 -20.54 -5.89 37.70
CA ASN A 486 -21.33 -5.69 38.94
C ASN A 486 -22.18 -4.42 38.94
N GLY A 487 -22.73 -4.05 37.78
CA GLY A 487 -23.53 -2.83 37.61
C GLY A 487 -22.72 -1.53 37.64
N LEU A 488 -21.39 -1.59 37.49
CA LEU A 488 -20.49 -0.43 37.50
C LEU A 488 -19.67 -0.34 36.21
N PHE A 489 -19.49 0.86 35.70
CA PHE A 489 -18.58 1.13 34.58
C PHE A 489 -17.14 1.41 35.03
N ASN A 490 -16.95 1.96 36.22
CA ASN A 490 -15.72 2.50 36.81
C ASN A 490 -15.06 3.59 35.94
N PRO A 491 -15.72 4.74 35.70
CA PRO A 491 -15.30 5.75 34.72
C PRO A 491 -13.90 6.34 34.96
N THR A 492 -13.48 6.48 36.23
CA THR A 492 -12.20 7.09 36.62
C THR A 492 -11.02 6.11 36.57
N ASN A 493 -11.27 4.80 36.47
CA ASN A 493 -10.19 3.83 36.39
C ASN A 493 -9.47 3.95 35.06
N PHE A 494 -8.15 3.74 35.07
CA PHE A 494 -7.37 3.72 33.84
C PHE A 494 -7.65 2.46 33.01
N ILE A 495 -7.64 2.63 31.69
CA ILE A 495 -7.81 1.53 30.75
C ILE A 495 -6.51 0.73 30.68
N THR A 496 -6.58 -0.54 31.02
CA THR A 496 -5.51 -1.49 30.71
C THR A 496 -5.52 -1.84 29.22
N ARG A 497 -4.39 -2.28 28.69
CA ARG A 497 -4.26 -2.75 27.29
C ARG A 497 -5.23 -3.88 26.92
N ALA A 498 -5.55 -4.80 27.84
CA ALA A 498 -6.55 -5.86 27.60
C ALA A 498 -7.96 -5.31 27.37
N HIS A 499 -8.41 -4.41 28.23
CA HIS A 499 -9.70 -3.74 28.07
C HIS A 499 -9.76 -2.92 26.78
N ALA A 500 -8.68 -2.20 26.45
CA ALA A 500 -8.59 -1.47 25.18
C ALA A 500 -8.76 -2.41 23.97
N ALA A 501 -8.08 -3.57 23.97
CA ALA A 501 -8.18 -4.53 22.88
C ALA A 501 -9.64 -4.96 22.61
N LYS A 502 -10.37 -5.34 23.67
CA LYS A 502 -11.79 -5.70 23.57
C LYS A 502 -12.64 -4.55 23.04
N MET A 503 -12.46 -3.36 23.61
CA MET A 503 -13.26 -2.18 23.23
C MET A 503 -13.04 -1.81 21.76
N TYR A 504 -11.80 -1.77 21.28
CA TYR A 504 -11.54 -1.43 19.88
C TYR A 504 -12.02 -2.50 18.90
N VAL A 505 -11.85 -3.79 19.24
CA VAL A 505 -12.33 -4.89 18.38
C VAL A 505 -13.84 -4.86 18.23
N ASN A 506 -14.57 -4.63 19.32
CA ASN A 506 -16.02 -4.55 19.27
C ASN A 506 -16.49 -3.26 18.60
N PHE A 507 -15.83 -2.13 18.87
CA PHE A 507 -16.14 -0.86 18.20
C PHE A 507 -16.04 -0.96 16.68
N LEU A 508 -15.01 -1.65 16.15
CA LEU A 508 -14.89 -1.84 14.70
C LEU A 508 -16.07 -2.58 14.09
N LYS A 509 -16.62 -3.60 14.77
CA LYS A 509 -17.81 -4.31 14.28
C LYS A 509 -19.00 -3.36 14.10
N VAL A 510 -19.15 -2.41 15.02
CA VAL A 510 -20.25 -1.43 15.02
C VAL A 510 -20.17 -0.43 13.87
N ILE A 511 -18.97 -0.13 13.37
CA ILE A 511 -18.76 0.87 12.31
C ILE A 511 -18.40 0.28 10.94
N GLU A 512 -18.19 -1.03 10.86
CA GLU A 512 -17.95 -1.80 9.63
C GLU A 512 -19.24 -2.47 9.09
N GLU A 513 -20.25 -2.65 9.93
CA GLU A 513 -21.63 -3.05 9.57
C GLU A 513 -22.44 -1.86 9.03
#